data_AF-A0A1H9D5V5-F1
#
_entry.id   AF-A0A1H9D5V5-F1
#
_cell.length_a   1.000
_cell.length_b   1.000
_cell.length_c   1.000
_cell.angle_alpha   90.00
_cell.angle_beta   90.00
_cell.angle_gamma   90.00
#
_symmetry.space_group_name_H-M   'P 1'
#
loop_
_entity.id
_entity.type
_entity.pdbx_description
1 polymer ?
#
loop_
_entity_poly.entity_id
_entity_poly.type
_entity_poly.pdbx_seq_one_letter_code
_entity_poly.pdbx_strand_id
1 'polypeptide(L)'
;MNRVNFKPELGDSMSDLYQNFQKFFELVVADTAELLEHVYRIRYQVLCVEQRLPGFDPVLCPDQMERDGYDSHSSHVLLRYRPTGEFIGTVRLILPDSSKPEKPLPVELYGQLDPELCDIKALPRQQTAEISRFLVVSRFDRRQGDRRKQVEETEGEKRGVQPEREQRGTQQDRRSSDRRSSLRMPF
;
A
#
# COMPACT_ATOMS: atom_id res chain seq x y z
N MET A 1 27.95 -33.18 -22.81
CA MET A 1 27.49 -32.01 -22.04
C MET A 1 26.39 -31.31 -22.82
N ASN A 2 25.13 -31.63 -22.51
CA ASN A 2 23.99 -31.04 -23.20
C ASN A 2 23.65 -29.69 -22.55
N ARG A 3 23.86 -28.59 -23.29
CA ARG A 3 23.27 -27.29 -22.98
C ARG A 3 21.77 -27.41 -23.17
N VAL A 4 21.02 -27.35 -22.08
CA VAL A 4 19.57 -27.17 -22.13
C VAL A 4 19.33 -25.72 -22.54
N ASN A 5 18.91 -25.53 -23.80
CA ASN A 5 18.40 -24.24 -24.27
C ASN A 5 17.03 -24.02 -23.64
N PHE A 6 16.98 -23.19 -22.61
CA PHE A 6 15.73 -22.68 -22.08
C PHE A 6 15.23 -21.57 -23.02
N LYS A 7 14.30 -21.90 -23.93
CA LYS A 7 13.48 -20.89 -24.60
C LYS A 7 12.24 -20.70 -23.73
N PRO A 8 12.09 -19.58 -23.01
CA PRO A 8 10.81 -19.26 -22.43
C PRO A 8 9.87 -18.92 -23.58
N GLU A 9 8.87 -19.76 -23.85
CA GLU A 9 7.72 -19.32 -24.63
C GLU A 9 6.92 -18.36 -23.75
N LEU A 10 7.39 -17.12 -23.72
CA LEU A 10 6.76 -16.01 -23.04
C LEU A 10 5.58 -15.59 -23.93
N GLY A 11 4.36 -15.99 -23.57
CA GLY A 11 3.16 -15.58 -24.30
C GLY A 11 3.11 -14.05 -24.44
N ASP A 12 2.66 -13.56 -25.60
CA ASP A 12 2.71 -12.15 -26.03
C ASP A 12 2.38 -11.13 -24.92
N SER A 13 1.42 -11.45 -24.04
CA SER A 13 1.00 -10.61 -22.92
C SER A 13 2.10 -10.29 -21.88
N MET A 14 3.01 -11.22 -21.58
CA MET A 14 4.09 -11.00 -20.61
C MET A 14 5.25 -10.22 -21.24
N SER A 15 5.47 -10.39 -22.55
CA SER A 15 6.37 -9.52 -23.32
C SER A 15 5.85 -8.08 -23.29
N ASP A 16 4.56 -7.86 -23.57
CA ASP A 16 3.96 -6.53 -23.57
C ASP A 16 4.02 -5.83 -22.21
N LEU A 17 3.77 -6.55 -21.11
CA LEU A 17 3.90 -6.00 -19.76
C LEU A 17 5.35 -5.58 -19.47
N TYR A 18 6.31 -6.43 -19.81
CA TYR A 18 7.72 -6.15 -19.60
C TYR A 18 8.20 -4.96 -20.44
N GLN A 19 7.82 -4.90 -21.72
CA GLN A 19 8.13 -3.79 -22.60
C GLN A 19 7.53 -2.47 -22.10
N ASN A 20 6.27 -2.51 -21.65
CA ASN A 20 5.63 -1.34 -21.04
C ASN A 20 6.33 -0.93 -19.73
N PHE A 21 6.72 -1.88 -18.89
CA PHE A 21 7.49 -1.58 -17.69
C PHE A 21 8.80 -0.89 -18.05
N GLN A 22 9.59 -1.45 -18.97
CA GLN A 22 10.86 -0.85 -19.38
C GLN A 22 10.70 0.53 -20.02
N LYS A 23 9.60 0.77 -20.74
CA LYS A 23 9.29 2.06 -21.36
C LYS A 23 9.02 3.17 -20.33
N PHE A 24 8.31 2.87 -19.25
CA PHE A 24 7.87 3.88 -18.29
C PHE A 24 8.68 3.91 -17.00
N PHE A 25 9.32 2.80 -16.65
CA PHE A 25 9.93 2.61 -15.35
C PHE A 25 11.36 2.10 -15.43
N GLU A 26 12.08 2.36 -14.37
CA GLU A 26 13.45 1.91 -14.16
C GLU A 26 13.68 1.58 -12.70
N LEU A 27 14.39 0.49 -12.45
CA LEU A 27 14.85 0.13 -11.12
C LEU A 27 16.25 0.69 -10.92
N VAL A 28 16.43 1.46 -9.86
CA VAL A 28 17.71 2.08 -9.50
C VAL A 28 18.11 1.56 -8.13
N VAL A 29 19.26 0.89 -8.04
CA VAL A 29 19.83 0.49 -6.74
C VAL A 29 20.28 1.75 -6.02
N ALA A 30 19.86 1.92 -4.76
CA ALA A 30 20.22 3.07 -3.95
C ALA A 30 21.48 2.75 -3.14
N ASP A 31 22.64 2.95 -3.77
CA ASP A 31 23.98 2.66 -3.23
C ASP A 31 24.78 3.91 -2.84
N THR A 32 24.15 5.09 -2.93
CA THR A 32 24.70 6.38 -2.52
C THR A 32 23.85 7.01 -1.43
N ALA A 33 24.43 7.94 -0.67
CA ALA A 33 23.73 8.64 0.41
C ALA A 33 22.52 9.42 -0.12
N GLU A 34 22.66 10.03 -1.30
CA GLU A 34 21.63 10.82 -1.98
C GLU A 34 20.45 9.93 -2.42
N LEU A 35 20.74 8.74 -2.97
CA LEU A 35 19.68 7.79 -3.34
C LEU A 35 18.99 7.20 -2.11
N LEU A 36 19.74 6.91 -1.04
CA LEU A 36 19.16 6.45 0.22
C LEU A 36 18.26 7.52 0.85
N GLU A 37 18.62 8.79 0.76
CA GLU A 37 17.75 9.88 1.21
C GLU A 37 16.38 9.84 0.49
N HIS A 38 16.38 9.63 -0.84
CA HIS A 38 15.13 9.45 -1.58
C HIS A 38 14.31 8.25 -1.09
N VAL A 39 14.96 7.13 -0.78
CA VAL A 39 14.29 5.93 -0.21
C VAL A 39 13.58 6.29 1.09
N TYR A 40 14.29 6.92 2.04
CA TYR A 40 13.72 7.24 3.34
C TYR A 40 12.60 8.29 3.26
N ARG A 41 12.70 9.24 2.34
CA ARG A 41 11.64 10.22 2.08
C ARG A 41 10.40 9.58 1.46
N ILE A 42 10.55 8.65 0.51
CA ILE A 42 9.40 7.93 -0.05
C ILE A 42 8.72 7.08 1.02
N ARG A 43 9.50 6.38 1.86
CA ARG A 43 8.97 5.61 2.99
C ARG A 43 8.20 6.50 3.95
N TYR A 44 8.76 7.64 4.36
CA TYR A 44 8.08 8.63 5.20
C TYR A 44 6.78 9.13 4.57
N GLN A 45 6.82 9.51 3.29
CA GLN A 45 5.64 9.98 2.57
C GLN A 45 4.52 8.94 2.58
N VAL A 46 4.83 7.67 2.31
CA VAL A 46 3.79 6.62 2.18
C VAL A 46 3.34 6.11 3.55
N LEU A 47 4.25 5.94 4.51
CA LEU A 47 3.93 5.32 5.80
C LEU A 47 3.45 6.34 6.83
N CYS A 48 4.12 7.49 6.96
CA CYS A 48 3.80 8.49 7.97
C CYS A 48 2.77 9.50 7.48
N VAL A 49 2.93 10.03 6.26
CA VAL A 49 2.05 11.09 5.73
C VAL A 49 0.76 10.52 5.15
N GLU A 50 0.87 9.56 4.22
CA GLU A 50 -0.31 8.89 3.63
C GLU A 50 -0.97 7.89 4.60
N GLN A 51 -0.33 7.56 5.73
CA GLN A 51 -0.84 6.66 6.78
C GLN A 51 -1.40 5.34 6.24
N ARG A 52 -0.71 4.73 5.27
CA ARG A 52 -1.19 3.48 4.65
C ARG A 52 -1.19 2.28 5.59
N LEU A 53 -0.42 2.35 6.67
CA LEU A 53 -0.33 1.34 7.71
C LEU A 53 -0.35 2.02 9.09
N PRO A 54 -0.95 1.39 10.10
CA PRO A 54 -0.90 1.90 11.47
C PRO A 54 0.53 1.82 12.03
N GLY A 55 0.81 2.61 13.07
CA GLY A 55 2.08 2.58 13.80
C GLY A 55 3.19 3.47 13.22
N PHE A 56 2.90 4.28 12.21
CA PHE A 56 3.84 5.23 11.62
C PHE A 56 3.40 6.67 11.89
N ASP A 57 3.76 7.20 13.07
CA ASP A 57 3.48 8.59 13.44
C ASP A 57 4.57 9.54 12.87
N PRO A 58 4.20 10.57 12.09
CA PRO A 58 5.13 11.59 11.60
C PRO A 58 6.00 12.23 12.68
N VAL A 59 5.51 12.35 13.92
CA VAL A 59 6.24 12.94 15.04
C VAL A 59 7.52 12.15 15.38
N LEU A 60 7.54 10.85 15.07
CA LEU A 60 8.72 9.99 15.26
C LEU A 60 9.80 10.18 14.19
N CYS A 61 9.49 10.91 13.11
CA CYS A 61 10.39 11.18 11.98
C CYS A 61 10.52 12.70 11.73
N PRO A 62 11.13 13.47 12.65
CA PRO A 62 11.16 14.94 12.57
C PRO A 62 11.93 15.48 11.35
N ASP A 63 12.83 14.69 10.78
CA ASP A 63 13.57 15.02 9.56
C ASP A 63 12.92 14.50 8.27
N GLN A 64 11.67 14.01 8.37
CA GLN A 64 10.87 13.53 7.25
C GLN A 64 11.50 12.33 6.51
N MET A 65 12.22 11.50 7.27
CA MET A 65 12.87 10.29 6.78
C MET A 65 12.53 9.10 7.67
N GLU A 66 11.86 8.08 7.11
CA GLU A 66 11.54 6.85 7.84
C GLU A 66 12.70 5.86 7.72
N ARG A 67 13.27 5.49 8.87
CA ARG A 67 14.39 4.56 9.01
C ARG A 67 14.15 3.63 10.20
N ASP A 68 14.68 2.43 10.12
CA ASP A 68 14.68 1.47 11.21
C ASP A 68 16.02 0.72 11.35
N GLY A 69 16.11 -0.15 12.36
CA GLY A 69 17.33 -0.89 12.68
C GLY A 69 17.76 -1.95 11.65
N TYR A 70 17.00 -2.17 10.58
CA TYR A 70 17.34 -3.09 9.50
C TYR A 70 18.01 -2.42 8.30
N ASP A 71 17.91 -1.09 8.18
CA ASP A 71 18.44 -0.35 7.03
C ASP A 71 19.97 -0.47 6.89
N SER A 72 20.68 -0.62 8.01
CA SER A 72 22.15 -0.77 8.05
C SER A 72 22.71 -1.97 7.29
N HIS A 73 21.91 -3.03 7.08
CA HIS A 73 22.31 -4.24 6.36
C HIS A 73 21.28 -4.60 5.28
N SER A 74 20.64 -3.58 4.71
CA SER A 74 19.66 -3.75 3.64
C SER A 74 20.18 -3.22 2.31
N SER A 75 19.75 -3.87 1.24
CA SER A 75 19.81 -3.28 -0.10
C SER A 75 18.48 -2.59 -0.40
N HIS A 76 18.54 -1.42 -1.01
CA HIS A 76 17.38 -0.61 -1.33
C HIS A 76 17.32 -0.38 -2.83
N VAL A 77 16.11 -0.44 -3.38
CA VAL A 77 15.87 -0.18 -4.81
C VAL A 77 14.76 0.84 -4.93
N LEU A 78 15.02 1.89 -5.70
CA LEU A 78 14.07 2.91 -6.09
C LEU A 78 13.40 2.53 -7.41
N LEU A 79 12.12 2.87 -7.53
CA LEU A 79 11.38 2.84 -8.78
C LEU A 79 11.33 4.26 -9.37
N ARG A 80 12.03 4.47 -10.49
CA ARG A 80 12.04 5.74 -11.23
C ARG A 80 11.00 5.72 -12.34
N TYR A 81 10.20 6.78 -12.44
CA TYR A 81 9.31 7.04 -13.56
C TYR A 81 10.07 7.82 -14.64
N ARG A 82 10.35 7.17 -15.77
CA ARG A 82 11.22 7.71 -16.83
C ARG A 82 10.77 9.05 -17.42
N PRO A 83 9.46 9.29 -17.69
CA PRO A 83 9.04 10.54 -18.33
C PRO A 83 9.34 11.81 -17.54
N THR A 84 9.37 11.73 -16.20
CA THR A 84 9.69 12.89 -15.34
C THR A 84 11.04 12.76 -14.64
N GLY A 85 11.63 11.56 -14.62
CA GLY A 85 12.84 11.25 -13.84
C GLY A 85 12.59 11.07 -12.34
N GLU A 86 11.33 11.18 -11.89
CA GLU A 86 10.96 11.15 -10.49
C GLU A 86 11.04 9.74 -9.88
N PHE A 87 11.49 9.64 -8.63
CA PHE A 87 11.38 8.41 -7.85
C PHE A 87 9.99 8.31 -7.21
N ILE A 88 9.27 7.23 -7.53
CA ILE A 88 7.84 7.08 -7.21
C ILE A 88 7.57 5.89 -6.27
N GLY A 89 8.59 5.09 -5.97
CA GLY A 89 8.43 3.92 -5.14
C GLY A 89 9.77 3.36 -4.70
N THR A 90 9.71 2.38 -3.80
CA THR A 90 10.89 1.72 -3.26
C THR A 90 10.56 0.29 -2.85
N VAL A 91 11.59 -0.55 -2.79
CA VAL A 91 11.58 -1.85 -2.14
C VAL A 91 12.88 -2.02 -1.34
N ARG A 92 12.80 -2.73 -0.21
CA ARG A 92 13.94 -3.08 0.62
C ARG A 92 14.14 -4.58 0.64
N LEU A 93 15.40 -5.01 0.56
CA LEU A 93 15.84 -6.39 0.79
C LEU A 93 16.75 -6.39 2.02
N ILE A 94 16.28 -6.95 3.13
CA ILE A 94 17.05 -7.14 4.36
C ILE A 94 17.95 -8.36 4.18
N LEU A 95 19.26 -8.16 4.25
CA LEU A 95 20.26 -9.22 4.08
C LEU A 95 20.68 -9.80 5.45
N PRO A 96 21.35 -10.95 5.50
CA PRO A 96 21.97 -11.42 6.73
C PRO A 96 22.97 -10.40 7.30
N ASP A 97 22.82 -10.05 8.58
CA ASP A 97 23.76 -9.17 9.28
C ASP A 97 25.00 -9.97 9.68
N SER A 98 26.13 -9.75 8.99
CA SER A 98 27.39 -10.45 9.27
C SER A 98 27.95 -10.17 10.67
N SER A 99 27.61 -9.03 11.27
CA SER A 99 27.99 -8.67 12.64
C SER A 99 27.08 -9.31 13.69
N LYS A 100 25.85 -9.66 13.31
CA LYS A 100 24.85 -10.31 14.16
C LYS A 100 24.13 -11.42 13.41
N PRO A 101 24.80 -12.56 13.15
CA PRO A 101 24.25 -13.67 12.37
C PRO A 101 22.89 -14.19 12.85
N GLU A 102 22.64 -14.14 14.17
CA GLU A 102 21.42 -14.62 14.80
C GLU A 102 20.31 -13.57 14.91
N LYS A 103 20.50 -12.37 14.35
CA LYS A 103 19.48 -11.33 14.36
C LYS A 103 18.25 -11.84 13.59
N PRO A 104 17.07 -11.90 14.23
CA PRO A 104 15.86 -12.36 13.56
C PRO A 104 15.42 -11.35 12.49
N LEU A 105 14.83 -11.86 11.42
CA LEU A 105 14.13 -11.07 10.41
C LEU A 105 12.82 -10.52 11.00
N PRO A 106 12.29 -9.38 10.52
CA PRO A 106 11.01 -8.85 11.00
C PRO A 106 9.87 -9.86 10.99
N VAL A 107 9.78 -10.73 9.99
CA VAL A 107 8.75 -11.77 9.89
C VAL A 107 8.80 -12.78 11.05
N GLU A 108 9.96 -13.04 11.64
CA GLU A 108 10.09 -13.94 12.80
C GLU A 108 9.62 -13.29 14.10
N LEU A 109 9.72 -11.96 14.19
CA LEU A 109 9.33 -11.21 15.37
C LEU A 109 7.84 -10.89 15.38
N TYR A 110 7.28 -10.56 14.21
CA TYR A 110 5.94 -9.98 14.11
C TYR A 110 5.00 -10.78 13.20
N GLY A 111 5.53 -11.69 12.39
CA GLY A 111 4.73 -12.55 11.53
C GLY A 111 4.17 -13.76 12.26
N GLN A 112 2.97 -14.17 11.86
CA GLN A 112 2.42 -15.48 12.20
C GLN A 112 2.44 -16.30 10.92
N LEU A 113 3.27 -17.34 10.90
CA LEU A 113 3.40 -18.23 9.76
C LEU A 113 2.88 -19.59 10.16
N ASP A 114 2.16 -20.20 9.23
CA ASP A 114 1.81 -21.60 9.32
C ASP A 114 3.09 -22.44 9.14
N PRO A 115 3.55 -23.17 10.18
CA PRO A 115 4.74 -24.00 10.07
C PRO A 115 4.62 -25.10 9.01
N GLU A 116 3.40 -25.50 8.64
CA GLU A 116 3.17 -26.47 7.56
C GLU A 116 3.46 -25.88 6.16
N LEU A 117 3.28 -24.57 6.00
CA LEU A 117 3.59 -23.86 4.76
C LEU A 117 5.06 -23.42 4.69
N CYS A 118 5.62 -22.95 5.81
CA CYS A 118 7.00 -22.49 5.88
C CYS A 118 7.51 -22.53 7.31
N ASP A 119 8.40 -23.48 7.59
CA ASP A 119 9.22 -23.45 8.82
C ASP A 119 10.41 -22.50 8.62
N ILE A 120 10.24 -21.24 9.01
CA ILE A 120 11.32 -20.24 8.93
C ILE A 120 12.56 -20.65 9.72
N LYS A 121 12.39 -21.38 10.83
CA LYS A 121 13.54 -21.79 11.65
C LYS A 121 14.42 -22.82 10.95
N ALA A 122 13.87 -23.53 9.97
CA ALA A 122 14.61 -24.47 9.13
C ALA A 122 15.36 -23.79 7.97
N LEU A 123 15.08 -22.51 7.68
CA LEU A 123 15.74 -21.80 6.59
C LEU A 123 17.20 -21.48 6.94
N PRO A 124 18.14 -21.63 5.99
CA PRO A 124 19.54 -21.28 6.22
C PRO A 124 19.67 -19.76 6.40
N ARG A 125 19.87 -19.32 7.64
CA ARG A 125 19.95 -17.89 8.04
C ARG A 125 20.83 -17.04 7.13
N GLN A 126 22.04 -17.52 6.81
CA GLN A 126 23.03 -16.80 6.00
C GLN A 126 22.71 -16.76 4.49
N GLN A 127 21.67 -17.47 4.05
CA GLN A 127 21.20 -17.49 2.67
C GLN A 127 19.74 -17.02 2.56
N THR A 128 19.19 -16.47 3.64
CA THR A 128 17.81 -16.01 3.72
C THR A 128 17.77 -14.50 3.85
N ALA A 129 16.89 -13.85 3.09
CA ALA A 129 16.68 -12.41 3.10
C ALA A 129 15.18 -12.11 3.14
N GLU A 130 14.81 -10.95 3.68
CA GLU A 130 13.41 -10.51 3.73
C GLU A 130 13.18 -9.32 2.81
N ILE A 131 12.18 -9.42 1.92
CA ILE A 131 11.67 -8.26 1.17
C ILE A 131 10.66 -7.52 2.04
N SER A 132 10.87 -6.21 2.22
CA SER A 132 9.98 -5.34 2.99
C SER A 132 9.88 -3.95 2.35
N ARG A 133 9.01 -3.08 2.90
CA ARG A 133 8.83 -1.68 2.45
C ARG A 133 8.60 -1.56 0.94
N PHE A 134 7.81 -2.47 0.36
CA PHE A 134 7.37 -2.43 -1.03
C PHE A 134 6.29 -1.35 -1.20
N LEU A 135 6.69 -0.14 -1.58
CA LEU A 135 5.85 1.05 -1.53
C LEU A 135 5.86 1.80 -2.86
N VAL A 136 4.71 2.36 -3.23
CA VAL A 136 4.54 3.27 -4.37
C VAL A 136 3.68 4.44 -3.91
N VAL A 137 4.08 5.67 -4.21
CA VAL A 137 3.33 6.88 -3.81
C VAL A 137 1.92 6.90 -4.42
N SER A 138 0.98 7.48 -3.68
CA SER A 138 -0.47 7.30 -3.93
C SER A 138 -0.96 7.77 -5.30
N ARG A 139 -0.38 8.83 -5.85
CA ARG A 139 -0.72 9.32 -7.20
C ARG A 139 -0.35 8.35 -8.34
N PHE A 140 0.52 7.37 -8.10
CA PHE A 140 0.87 6.30 -9.06
C PHE A 140 0.16 4.98 -8.75
N ASP A 141 -0.62 4.93 -7.67
CA ASP A 141 -1.41 3.76 -7.31
C ASP A 141 -2.71 3.72 -8.13
N ARG A 142 -2.74 2.86 -9.15
CA ARG A 142 -3.92 2.67 -10.02
C ARG A 142 -5.18 2.29 -9.24
N ARG A 143 -5.04 1.71 -8.03
CA ARG A 143 -6.19 1.34 -7.19
C ARG A 143 -6.94 2.55 -6.65
N GLN A 144 -6.34 3.74 -6.59
CA GLN A 144 -7.10 4.96 -6.29
C GLN A 144 -8.04 5.36 -7.43
N GLY A 145 -7.65 5.11 -8.69
CA GLY A 145 -8.53 5.33 -9.84
C GLY A 145 -9.77 4.42 -9.79
N ASP A 146 -9.59 3.16 -9.41
CA ASP A 146 -10.72 2.23 -9.23
C ASP A 146 -11.52 2.51 -7.96
N ARG A 147 -10.90 2.89 -6.83
CA ARG A 147 -11.64 3.32 -5.63
C ARG A 147 -12.46 4.59 -5.88
N ARG A 148 -11.93 5.56 -6.63
CA ARG A 148 -12.69 6.77 -7.02
C ARG A 148 -13.87 6.41 -7.93
N LYS A 149 -13.68 5.53 -8.91
CA LYS A 149 -14.78 5.02 -9.74
C LYS A 149 -15.85 4.29 -8.93
N GLN A 150 -15.45 3.45 -7.97
CA GLN A 150 -16.41 2.76 -7.09
C GLN A 150 -17.19 3.75 -6.21
N VAL A 151 -16.54 4.79 -5.68
CA VAL A 151 -17.23 5.83 -4.89
C VAL A 151 -18.18 6.65 -5.78
N GLU A 152 -17.78 7.03 -6.99
CA GLU A 152 -18.61 7.76 -7.96
C GLU A 152 -19.81 6.92 -8.46
N GLU A 153 -19.64 5.62 -8.68
CA GLU A 153 -20.72 4.69 -9.03
C GLU A 153 -21.72 4.53 -7.88
N THR A 154 -21.23 4.42 -6.63
CA THR A 154 -22.09 4.27 -5.44
C THR A 154 -22.84 5.58 -5.10
N GLU A 155 -22.29 6.74 -5.45
CA GLU A 155 -22.96 8.05 -5.27
C GLU A 155 -23.91 8.40 -6.43
N GLY A 156 -23.63 7.93 -7.66
CA GLY A 156 -24.50 8.08 -8.81
C GLY A 156 -25.82 7.30 -8.69
N GLU A 157 -25.77 6.12 -8.07
CA GLU A 157 -26.96 5.27 -7.89
C GLU A 157 -27.94 5.83 -6.83
N LYS A 158 -27.46 6.64 -5.88
CA LYS A 158 -28.29 7.29 -4.85
C LYS A 158 -29.01 8.56 -5.31
N ARG A 159 -28.71 9.09 -6.50
CA ARG A 159 -29.35 10.31 -7.05
C ARG A 159 -30.51 10.04 -8.02
N GLY A 160 -30.86 8.77 -8.25
CA GLY A 160 -31.85 8.36 -9.26
C GLY A 160 -33.30 8.17 -8.78
N VAL A 161 -33.62 8.31 -7.49
CA VAL A 161 -35.00 8.11 -7.01
C VAL A 161 -35.73 9.44 -6.89
N GLN A 162 -36.51 9.79 -7.91
CA GLN A 162 -37.50 10.88 -7.85
C GLN A 162 -38.70 10.42 -6.99
N PRO A 163 -39.23 11.24 -6.07
CA PRO A 163 -40.47 10.91 -5.38
C PRO A 163 -41.66 11.20 -6.30
N GLU A 164 -42.43 10.18 -6.64
CA GLU A 164 -43.71 10.30 -7.33
C GLU A 164 -44.72 11.09 -6.47
N ARG A 165 -45.38 12.05 -7.12
CA ARG A 165 -46.46 12.86 -6.55
C ARG A 165 -47.77 12.07 -6.61
N GLU A 166 -48.33 11.70 -5.47
CA GLU A 166 -49.72 11.26 -5.37
C GLU A 166 -50.66 12.45 -5.10
N GLN A 167 -51.59 12.69 -6.03
CA GLN A 167 -52.82 13.44 -5.78
C GLN A 167 -54.01 12.53 -6.09
N ARG A 168 -54.83 12.24 -5.09
CA ARG A 168 -56.31 12.35 -5.15
C ARG A 168 -56.89 11.99 -3.78
N GLY A 169 -57.70 12.91 -3.25
CA GLY A 169 -58.24 12.81 -1.89
C GLY A 169 -59.66 12.26 -1.80
N THR A 170 -60.13 12.19 -0.56
CA THR A 170 -61.52 12.42 -0.14
C THR A 170 -61.57 12.67 1.37
N GLN A 171 -62.54 13.49 1.77
CA GLN A 171 -63.00 13.83 3.13
C GLN A 171 -63.08 12.58 4.05
N GLN A 172 -62.98 12.66 5.38
CA GLN A 172 -63.88 13.39 6.27
C GLN A 172 -63.42 13.28 7.74
N ASP A 173 -63.80 14.30 8.52
CA ASP A 173 -63.76 14.51 9.98
C ASP A 173 -63.49 13.32 10.95
N ARG A 174 -62.67 13.57 11.99
CA ARG A 174 -63.15 13.84 13.37
C ARG A 174 -61.99 14.04 14.39
N ARG A 175 -61.95 15.26 14.92
CA ARG A 175 -61.70 15.68 16.33
C ARG A 175 -60.89 14.76 17.27
N SER A 176 -59.83 15.31 17.86
CA SER A 176 -59.68 15.62 19.32
C SER A 176 -58.19 15.92 19.60
N SER A 177 -57.84 17.14 20.04
CA SER A 177 -57.39 17.46 21.41
C SER A 177 -56.46 16.38 22.00
N ASP A 178 -55.27 16.65 22.52
CA ASP A 178 -54.96 17.72 23.45
C ASP A 178 -53.44 17.68 23.74
N ARG A 179 -52.91 18.83 24.17
CA ARG A 179 -51.77 19.03 25.09
C ARG A 179 -50.46 18.25 24.89
N ARG A 180 -49.40 18.97 24.54
CA ARG A 180 -48.44 19.63 25.46
C ARG A 180 -47.49 18.66 26.16
N SER A 181 -46.22 18.82 25.75
CA SER A 181 -45.08 19.10 26.63
C SER A 181 -44.57 17.92 27.45
N SER A 182 -43.30 17.77 27.75
CA SER A 182 -42.04 18.46 27.50
C SER A 182 -41.00 17.60 28.25
N LEU A 183 -39.71 17.90 28.10
CA LEU A 183 -38.50 17.43 28.83
C LEU A 183 -37.49 16.90 27.78
N ARG A 184 -36.65 17.75 27.19
CA ARG A 184 -35.37 18.27 27.73
C ARG A 184 -34.53 17.19 28.44
N MET A 185 -33.58 16.64 27.67
CA MET A 185 -32.10 16.55 27.88
C MET A 185 -31.55 16.13 29.27
N PRO A 186 -30.26 15.76 29.40
CA PRO A 186 -29.38 14.92 28.57
C PRO A 186 -28.62 13.87 29.45
N PHE A 187 -27.85 12.98 28.83
CA PHE A 187 -26.42 12.72 29.10
C PHE A 187 -25.83 12.03 27.86
#